data_AF-A0A6N8BMM6-F1
#
_entry.id   AF-A0A6N8BMM6-F1
#
_cell.length_a   1.000
_cell.length_b   1.000
_cell.length_c   1.000
_cell.angle_alpha   90.00
_cell.angle_beta   90.00
_cell.angle_gamma   90.00
#
_symmetry.space_group_name_H-M   'P 1'
#
loop_
_entity.id
_entity.type
_entity.pdbx_description
1 polymer ?
#
loop_
_entity_poly.entity_id
_entity_poly.type
_entity_poly.pdbx_seq_one_letter_code
_entity_poly.pdbx_strand_id
1 'polypeptide(L)'
;MQQSALAAHTLCRKVWSVCSIAGCLLLCACSGAQTASSPARGGDGITSYDLPSSPAAGTPSYTTPYTAQPVSPQGSQGTVSPGYAGGNSAPTYGQPQAQPYGYGAPAQNTTPAYAPSYAPAQPQPAAMAGGIAPAWQPLAARLAADGLSGPRVDALLATLSATPTQSPMGRKMRELYNRKFFPKPPSTAPAAQYYKGVLTEANAQLCRDFVAQNKRAFDQASARYGVPSSIAVSLLFVETRLGKVLADVPENAFYTLASMAVTRQPSDIPEWLSRMPGYEEHLDWFAEIMPKRADWAYKEVKALVEHMLRDNLDPHHLPSSIYGAVGLCQFMPSNIATYGADGDGDGKVDLFTIPDAVASLSNYLAKHGWQPGQPRARQHQLLMAYNHASIYANTILALSDMVNGAPSPEAAKAAQAKPAPAKPAAAKAVPGKTAPAKTKPAPAKPSNGKVQGQ
;
A
#
# COMPACT_ATOMS: atom_id res chain seq x y z
N MET A 1 -30.83 70.23 17.31
CA MET A 1 -32.26 69.83 17.31
C MET A 1 -32.33 68.57 16.47
N GLN A 2 -32.89 67.43 16.87
CA GLN A 2 -33.46 66.91 18.13
C GLN A 2 -32.95 65.45 18.29
N GLN A 3 -32.70 64.90 19.49
CA GLN A 3 -33.65 64.17 20.37
C GLN A 3 -34.58 63.16 19.64
N SER A 4 -34.92 61.98 20.16
CA SER A 4 -34.42 61.16 21.30
C SER A 4 -35.16 59.81 21.28
N ALA A 5 -34.55 58.71 21.73
CA ALA A 5 -35.26 57.48 22.11
C ALA A 5 -34.45 56.65 23.13
N LEU A 6 -35.05 56.27 24.27
CA LEU A 6 -34.37 55.57 25.37
C LEU A 6 -35.38 54.88 26.31
N ALA A 7 -34.93 53.78 26.94
CA ALA A 7 -35.44 53.14 28.18
C ALA A 7 -36.77 52.35 28.20
N ALA A 8 -36.64 51.04 28.47
CA ALA A 8 -37.45 50.24 29.43
C ALA A 8 -36.68 48.90 29.67
N HIS A 9 -35.95 48.74 30.77
CA HIS A 9 -36.37 48.08 32.02
C HIS A 9 -36.91 46.63 31.87
N THR A 10 -36.57 45.59 32.64
CA THR A 10 -35.57 45.21 33.67
C THR A 10 -36.12 43.89 34.27
N LEU A 11 -35.36 42.78 34.40
CA LEU A 11 -35.54 41.86 35.55
C LEU A 11 -34.36 40.90 35.83
N CYS A 12 -34.21 40.62 37.14
CA CYS A 12 -33.39 39.64 37.88
C CYS A 12 -33.31 38.18 37.33
N ARG A 13 -32.38 37.28 37.76
CA ARG A 13 -31.09 37.33 38.52
C ARG A 13 -30.46 35.92 38.60
N LYS A 14 -29.10 35.83 38.65
CA LYS A 14 -28.19 34.90 39.41
C LYS A 14 -26.90 34.61 38.58
N VAL A 15 -25.68 34.98 39.01
CA VAL A 15 -24.80 34.38 40.07
C VAL A 15 -24.19 33.05 39.59
N TRP A 16 -22.87 32.76 39.55
CA TRP A 16 -21.60 33.43 39.97
C TRP A 16 -20.40 32.63 39.32
N SER A 17 -19.10 33.03 39.27
CA SER A 17 -18.42 34.34 39.37
C SER A 17 -16.91 34.27 39.02
N VAL A 18 -16.37 35.37 38.45
CA VAL A 18 -15.06 36.03 38.68
C VAL A 18 -13.72 35.24 38.70
N CYS A 19 -12.85 35.58 37.73
CA CYS A 19 -11.45 36.06 37.88
C CYS A 19 -11.00 36.65 36.53
N SER A 20 -11.06 37.97 36.26
CA SER A 20 -10.15 39.04 36.74
C SER A 20 -8.69 38.81 36.32
N ILE A 21 -8.13 39.39 35.24
CA ILE A 21 -7.94 40.80 34.79
C ILE A 21 -6.52 41.32 35.11
N ALA A 22 -5.72 41.56 34.05
CA ALA A 22 -4.69 42.61 33.85
C ALA A 22 -3.69 42.17 32.75
N GLY A 23 -3.32 42.97 31.74
CA GLY A 23 -3.82 44.29 31.35
C GLY A 23 -3.22 44.81 30.02
N CYS A 24 -3.84 45.85 29.47
CA CYS A 24 -3.41 46.85 28.46
C CYS A 24 -2.31 46.49 27.42
N LEU A 25 -2.59 46.47 26.11
CA LEU A 25 -2.81 47.63 25.21
C LEU A 25 -1.58 48.51 24.93
N LEU A 26 -1.08 48.44 23.69
CA LEU A 26 -0.95 49.63 22.84
C LEU A 26 -1.09 49.26 21.35
N LEU A 27 -1.52 50.21 20.52
CA LEU A 27 -1.67 50.02 19.06
C LEU A 27 -0.52 50.67 18.29
N CYS A 28 -0.11 50.04 17.19
CA CYS A 28 0.25 50.77 15.97
C CYS A 28 -0.05 49.90 14.76
N ALA A 29 -0.64 50.47 13.72
CA ALA A 29 -1.04 49.76 12.50
C ALA A 29 -0.18 50.20 11.31
N CYS A 30 0.30 49.23 10.52
CA CYS A 30 0.75 49.42 9.15
C CYS A 30 0.36 48.17 8.34
N SER A 31 0.05 48.38 7.06
CA SER A 31 -0.62 47.39 6.20
C SER A 31 0.35 46.44 5.49
N GLY A 32 -0.16 45.27 5.06
CA GLY A 32 0.29 44.69 3.78
C GLY A 32 0.98 43.32 3.77
N ALA A 33 0.37 42.28 4.34
CA ALA A 33 0.59 40.89 3.89
C ALA A 33 -0.60 39.99 4.25
N GLN A 34 -1.42 39.60 3.27
CA GLN A 34 -2.46 38.59 3.49
C GLN A 34 -1.85 37.18 3.40
N THR A 35 -1.59 36.57 4.56
CA THR A 35 -1.22 35.15 4.63
C THR A 35 -2.41 34.29 4.24
N ALA A 36 -2.42 33.74 3.02
CA ALA A 36 -3.49 32.87 2.55
C ALA A 36 -3.54 31.55 3.35
N SER A 37 -4.48 31.46 4.29
CA SER A 37 -4.76 30.24 5.05
C SER A 37 -5.33 29.17 4.11
N SER A 38 -4.49 28.21 3.71
CA SER A 38 -4.89 27.13 2.81
C SER A 38 -6.01 26.28 3.43
N PRO A 39 -7.15 26.10 2.75
CA PRO A 39 -8.21 25.22 3.23
C PRO A 39 -7.76 23.75 3.21
N ALA A 40 -8.31 22.94 4.11
CA ALA A 40 -7.95 21.54 4.24
C ALA A 40 -8.20 20.76 2.93
N ARG A 41 -7.15 20.12 2.39
CA ARG A 41 -7.29 19.17 1.27
C ARG A 41 -8.04 17.93 1.77
N GLY A 42 -9.10 17.54 1.06
CA GLY A 42 -9.88 16.34 1.36
C GLY A 42 -9.08 15.06 1.13
N GLY A 43 -8.58 14.46 2.20
CA GLY A 43 -7.79 13.23 2.16
C GLY A 43 -8.65 11.97 2.07
N ASP A 44 -9.27 11.72 0.90
CA ASP A 44 -9.94 10.45 0.57
C ASP A 44 -8.90 9.33 0.38
N GLY A 45 -8.24 8.93 1.46
CA GLY A 45 -7.26 7.85 1.48
C GLY A 45 -7.88 6.51 1.13
N ILE A 46 -7.24 5.76 0.24
CA ILE A 46 -7.69 4.44 -0.21
C ILE A 46 -7.31 3.41 0.86
N THR A 47 -8.23 3.17 1.79
CA THR A 47 -8.04 2.26 2.93
C THR A 47 -8.32 0.80 2.57
N SER A 48 -7.63 -0.11 3.27
CA SER A 48 -7.73 -1.58 3.19
C SER A 48 -7.40 -2.21 1.84
N TYR A 49 -6.10 -2.38 1.58
CA TYR A 49 -5.63 -3.58 0.90
C TYR A 49 -5.75 -4.78 1.85
N ASP A 50 -6.61 -5.75 1.53
CA ASP A 50 -6.43 -7.12 1.98
C ASP A 50 -5.40 -7.76 1.03
N LEU A 51 -4.18 -7.95 1.54
CA LEU A 51 -3.09 -8.57 0.78
C LEU A 51 -3.50 -9.98 0.33
N PRO A 52 -3.44 -10.31 -0.97
CA PRO A 52 -3.82 -11.63 -1.45
C PRO A 52 -2.92 -12.70 -0.83
N SER A 53 -3.55 -13.78 -0.34
CA SER A 53 -2.85 -15.01 0.04
C SER A 53 -2.04 -15.54 -1.14
N SER A 54 -0.86 -16.12 -0.85
CA SER A 54 0.08 -16.61 -1.87
C SER A 54 -0.62 -17.42 -2.97
N PRO A 55 -0.41 -17.10 -4.26
CA PRO A 55 -1.00 -17.89 -5.34
C PRO A 55 -0.44 -19.32 -5.30
N ALA A 56 -1.32 -20.31 -5.47
CA ALA A 56 -0.89 -21.64 -5.88
C ALA A 56 -0.23 -21.55 -7.27
N ALA A 57 0.72 -22.44 -7.55
CA ALA A 57 1.54 -22.37 -8.77
C ALA A 57 0.66 -22.38 -10.05
N GLY A 58 0.74 -21.32 -10.86
CA GLY A 58 -0.06 -21.20 -12.09
C GLY A 58 -0.16 -19.81 -12.73
N THR A 59 0.30 -18.72 -12.10
CA THR A 59 0.30 -17.38 -12.70
C THR A 59 1.58 -17.08 -13.49
N PRO A 60 1.51 -16.38 -14.64
CA PRO A 60 2.68 -16.04 -15.45
C PRO A 60 3.58 -15.00 -14.76
N SER A 61 4.88 -15.26 -14.74
CA SER A 61 5.88 -14.30 -14.27
C SER A 61 6.10 -13.19 -15.29
N TYR A 62 5.82 -11.94 -14.93
CA TYR A 62 6.33 -10.78 -15.66
C TYR A 62 7.82 -10.59 -15.36
N THR A 63 8.67 -11.34 -16.07
CA THR A 63 10.13 -11.10 -16.09
C THR A 63 10.40 -9.80 -16.82
N THR A 64 11.06 -8.85 -16.15
CA THR A 64 11.60 -7.65 -16.79
C THR A 64 12.71 -8.02 -17.78
N PRO A 65 12.83 -7.34 -18.93
CA PRO A 65 13.87 -7.63 -19.92
C PRO A 65 15.28 -7.20 -19.45
N TYR A 66 15.39 -6.47 -18.34
CA TYR A 66 16.65 -5.95 -17.80
C TYR A 66 17.38 -6.97 -16.90
N THR A 67 17.79 -8.10 -17.49
CA THR A 67 18.92 -8.90 -16.99
C THR A 67 19.82 -9.32 -18.15
N ALA A 68 21.05 -8.82 -18.17
CA ALA A 68 22.04 -9.23 -19.16
C ALA A 68 22.45 -10.70 -18.91
N GLN A 69 22.22 -11.57 -19.91
CA GLN A 69 22.64 -12.98 -19.89
C GLN A 69 23.80 -13.20 -20.87
N PRO A 70 24.80 -14.04 -20.54
CA PRO A 70 25.95 -14.28 -21.41
C PRO A 70 25.55 -15.14 -22.63
N VAL A 71 26.14 -14.84 -23.79
CA VAL A 71 25.81 -15.47 -25.07
C VAL A 71 26.75 -16.65 -25.37
N SER A 72 26.21 -17.77 -25.85
CA SER A 72 26.95 -18.86 -26.50
C SER A 72 26.02 -19.66 -27.43
N PRO A 73 26.55 -20.37 -28.44
CA PRO A 73 25.95 -20.34 -29.78
C PRO A 73 24.89 -21.42 -30.09
N GLN A 74 24.19 -21.21 -31.21
CA GLN A 74 23.06 -22.02 -31.67
C GLN A 74 23.44 -23.41 -32.19
N GLY A 75 22.57 -24.39 -31.91
CA GLY A 75 22.41 -25.64 -32.68
C GLY A 75 21.02 -25.66 -33.36
N SER A 76 20.84 -26.42 -34.44
CA SER A 76 19.78 -26.15 -35.43
C SER A 76 18.83 -27.30 -35.77
N GLN A 77 17.59 -26.93 -36.16
CA GLN A 77 16.57 -27.71 -36.88
C GLN A 77 15.77 -28.77 -36.08
N GLY A 78 14.52 -28.99 -36.52
CA GLY A 78 13.59 -30.01 -35.99
C GLY A 78 12.13 -29.54 -35.97
N THR A 79 11.34 -29.92 -36.99
CA THR A 79 9.90 -29.58 -37.11
C THR A 79 8.98 -30.72 -36.63
N VAL A 80 7.65 -30.43 -36.63
CA VAL A 80 6.48 -31.35 -36.60
C VAL A 80 5.68 -31.39 -35.28
N SER A 81 4.37 -31.52 -35.45
CA SER A 81 3.28 -31.67 -34.46
C SER A 81 2.07 -32.31 -35.19
N PRO A 82 0.99 -32.75 -34.53
CA PRO A 82 0.74 -32.91 -33.08
C PRO A 82 0.35 -34.37 -32.68
N GLY A 83 0.02 -34.62 -31.41
CA GLY A 83 -0.53 -35.90 -30.94
C GLY A 83 -1.37 -35.75 -29.64
N TYR A 84 -2.48 -36.49 -29.54
CA TYR A 84 -3.51 -36.34 -28.50
C TYR A 84 -3.42 -37.46 -27.43
N ALA A 85 -3.17 -37.09 -26.16
CA ALA A 85 -3.54 -37.83 -24.94
C ALA A 85 -3.22 -36.94 -23.70
N GLY A 86 -3.91 -37.02 -22.55
CA GLY A 86 -5.00 -37.92 -22.17
C GLY A 86 -4.60 -38.89 -21.05
N GLY A 87 -4.57 -38.42 -19.79
CA GLY A 87 -4.36 -39.30 -18.63
C GLY A 87 -3.89 -38.57 -17.36
N ASN A 88 -4.63 -38.72 -16.27
CA ASN A 88 -4.16 -38.31 -14.92
C ASN A 88 -3.18 -39.36 -14.37
N SER A 89 -2.02 -38.94 -13.87
CA SER A 89 -1.25 -39.66 -12.85
C SER A 89 -0.21 -38.74 -12.21
N ALA A 90 -0.16 -38.69 -10.88
CA ALA A 90 0.84 -37.93 -10.13
C ALA A 90 1.99 -38.85 -9.67
N PRO A 91 3.27 -38.46 -9.83
CA PRO A 91 4.39 -39.14 -9.18
C PRO A 91 4.77 -38.49 -7.84
N THR A 92 5.01 -39.34 -6.84
CA THR A 92 5.50 -39.00 -5.49
C THR A 92 6.92 -38.44 -5.51
N TYR A 93 7.26 -37.57 -4.55
CA TYR A 93 8.63 -37.10 -4.31
C TYR A 93 9.61 -38.22 -3.94
N GLY A 94 10.81 -38.20 -4.55
CA GLY A 94 11.99 -38.95 -4.10
C GLY A 94 13.13 -38.00 -3.72
N GLN A 95 13.81 -38.27 -2.61
CA GLN A 95 14.99 -37.50 -2.13
C GLN A 95 16.31 -38.06 -2.70
N PRO A 96 17.40 -37.27 -2.76
CA PRO A 96 18.56 -37.57 -3.59
C PRO A 96 19.66 -38.39 -2.88
N GLN A 97 20.55 -38.99 -3.68
CA GLN A 97 21.90 -39.39 -3.28
C GLN A 97 22.94 -38.40 -3.81
N ALA A 98 24.16 -38.38 -3.27
CA ALA A 98 25.07 -37.25 -3.39
C ALA A 98 26.57 -37.63 -3.50
N GLN A 99 27.37 -36.64 -3.89
CA GLN A 99 28.85 -36.58 -3.85
C GLN A 99 29.59 -37.36 -4.97
N PRO A 100 30.86 -37.01 -5.32
CA PRO A 100 31.78 -36.08 -4.65
C PRO A 100 32.36 -34.92 -5.48
N TYR A 101 33.19 -34.09 -4.81
CA TYR A 101 33.80 -32.84 -5.26
C TYR A 101 35.00 -32.97 -6.21
N GLY A 102 35.31 -31.88 -6.92
CA GLY A 102 36.66 -31.53 -7.40
C GLY A 102 36.95 -30.05 -7.15
N TYR A 103 38.14 -29.72 -6.63
CA TYR A 103 38.56 -28.34 -6.31
C TYR A 103 39.66 -27.87 -7.27
N GLY A 104 39.66 -26.59 -7.65
CA GLY A 104 40.71 -25.98 -8.46
C GLY A 104 40.63 -24.44 -8.45
N ALA A 105 41.79 -23.77 -8.34
CA ALA A 105 41.92 -22.31 -8.27
C ALA A 105 43.39 -21.91 -8.56
N PRO A 106 43.69 -20.62 -8.78
CA PRO A 106 42.96 -19.64 -9.59
C PRO A 106 43.86 -19.05 -10.72
N ALA A 107 43.25 -18.41 -11.74
CA ALA A 107 43.98 -17.72 -12.82
C ALA A 107 43.69 -16.20 -12.82
N GLN A 108 44.65 -15.41 -13.33
CA GLN A 108 44.85 -14.00 -12.98
C GLN A 108 43.94 -12.99 -13.72
N ASN A 109 43.82 -11.78 -13.13
CA ASN A 109 43.16 -10.62 -13.72
C ASN A 109 43.87 -10.11 -14.99
N THR A 110 43.12 -9.92 -16.07
CA THR A 110 43.34 -8.83 -17.03
C THR A 110 42.00 -8.16 -17.36
N THR A 111 41.87 -6.85 -17.09
CA THR A 111 40.64 -6.08 -17.33
C THR A 111 40.71 -5.31 -18.66
N PRO A 112 39.84 -5.58 -19.65
CA PRO A 112 39.60 -4.65 -20.75
C PRO A 112 38.75 -3.47 -20.26
N ALA A 113 39.15 -2.24 -20.61
CA ALA A 113 38.30 -1.08 -20.40
C ALA A 113 37.19 -1.03 -21.46
N TYR A 114 35.92 -0.91 -21.05
CA TYR A 114 34.79 -0.76 -21.96
C TYR A 114 34.37 0.70 -22.06
N ALA A 115 34.64 1.33 -23.20
CA ALA A 115 34.10 2.64 -23.54
C ALA A 115 32.69 2.46 -24.17
N PRO A 116 31.64 3.13 -23.68
CA PRO A 116 30.29 2.95 -24.21
C PRO A 116 30.12 3.66 -25.56
N SER A 117 30.14 2.90 -26.65
CA SER A 117 29.78 3.40 -27.98
C SER A 117 28.27 3.55 -28.11
N TYR A 118 27.72 4.69 -27.69
CA TYR A 118 26.33 5.04 -27.96
C TYR A 118 26.14 5.28 -29.46
N ALA A 119 25.39 4.40 -30.12
CA ALA A 119 24.85 4.70 -31.44
C ALA A 119 23.83 5.86 -31.32
N PRO A 120 23.81 6.82 -32.27
CA PRO A 120 22.83 7.89 -32.24
C PRO A 120 21.41 7.32 -32.36
N ALA A 121 20.49 7.89 -31.56
CA ALA A 121 19.11 7.45 -31.49
C ALA A 121 18.48 7.39 -32.89
N GLN A 122 18.00 6.21 -33.29
CA GLN A 122 17.27 6.06 -34.54
C GLN A 122 15.97 6.87 -34.49
N PRO A 123 15.59 7.58 -35.55
CA PRO A 123 14.27 8.20 -35.63
C PRO A 123 13.19 7.13 -35.41
N GLN A 124 12.30 7.36 -34.43
CA GLN A 124 11.18 6.45 -34.20
C GLN A 124 10.32 6.42 -35.48
N PRO A 125 9.91 5.24 -35.98
CA PRO A 125 9.05 5.16 -37.15
C PRO A 125 7.73 5.88 -36.84
N ALA A 126 7.23 6.65 -37.82
CA ALA A 126 6.01 7.43 -37.66
C ALA A 126 4.86 6.53 -37.20
N ALA A 127 4.20 6.89 -36.10
CA ALA A 127 3.13 6.11 -35.52
C ALA A 127 1.99 5.91 -36.53
N MET A 128 1.46 4.68 -36.59
CA MET A 128 0.33 4.33 -37.46
C MET A 128 -0.86 5.25 -37.16
N ALA A 129 -1.49 5.80 -38.21
CA ALA A 129 -2.50 6.85 -38.12
C ALA A 129 -3.87 6.38 -37.60
N GLY A 130 -3.92 5.86 -36.37
CA GLY A 130 -5.15 5.70 -35.60
C GLY A 130 -5.51 7.01 -34.92
N GLY A 131 -6.63 7.63 -35.31
CA GLY A 131 -7.14 8.83 -34.64
C GLY A 131 -7.68 8.52 -33.24
N ILE A 132 -7.69 9.53 -32.36
CA ILE A 132 -8.25 9.45 -31.00
C ILE A 132 -9.70 8.93 -31.06
N ALA A 133 -9.95 7.76 -30.49
CA ALA A 133 -11.27 7.12 -30.55
C ALA A 133 -12.38 8.01 -29.92
N PRO A 134 -13.63 7.97 -30.43
CA PRO A 134 -14.68 8.90 -30.01
C PRO A 134 -14.92 9.00 -28.50
N ALA A 135 -14.79 7.89 -27.77
CA ALA A 135 -14.95 7.86 -26.32
C ALA A 135 -13.89 8.68 -25.55
N TRP A 136 -12.74 8.95 -26.15
CA TRP A 136 -11.65 9.75 -25.57
C TRP A 136 -11.70 11.23 -25.94
N GLN A 137 -12.57 11.63 -26.88
CA GLN A 137 -12.70 13.03 -27.30
C GLN A 137 -13.06 13.99 -26.13
N PRO A 138 -13.91 13.62 -25.15
CA PRO A 138 -14.14 14.45 -23.95
C PRO A 138 -12.88 14.63 -23.08
N LEU A 139 -12.02 13.61 -23.02
CA LEU A 139 -10.74 13.68 -22.30
C LEU A 139 -9.72 14.53 -23.08
N ALA A 140 -9.62 14.35 -24.40
CA ALA A 140 -8.76 15.12 -25.29
C ALA A 140 -9.08 16.62 -25.22
N ALA A 141 -10.36 16.99 -25.37
CA ALA A 141 -10.82 18.37 -25.28
C ALA A 141 -10.52 18.99 -23.90
N ARG A 142 -10.67 18.21 -22.83
CA ARG A 142 -10.38 18.67 -21.46
C ARG A 142 -8.87 18.79 -21.19
N LEU A 143 -8.03 17.90 -21.71
CA LEU A 143 -6.57 18.04 -21.65
C LEU A 143 -6.12 19.29 -22.43
N ALA A 144 -6.68 19.52 -23.63
CA ALA A 144 -6.38 20.68 -24.45
C ALA A 144 -6.77 22.01 -23.79
N ALA A 145 -7.94 22.08 -23.14
CA ALA A 145 -8.36 23.24 -22.34
C ALA A 145 -7.41 23.55 -21.17
N ASP A 146 -6.76 22.51 -20.64
CA ASP A 146 -5.77 22.57 -19.55
C ASP A 146 -4.32 22.75 -20.05
N GLY A 147 -4.13 23.01 -21.35
CA GLY A 147 -2.84 23.29 -22.00
C GLY A 147 -2.10 22.08 -22.60
N LEU A 148 -2.69 20.87 -22.53
CA LEU A 148 -2.07 19.62 -22.99
C LEU A 148 -2.72 19.13 -24.28
N SER A 149 -2.12 19.46 -25.43
CA SER A 149 -2.62 19.08 -26.76
C SER A 149 -1.51 18.88 -27.79
N GLY A 150 -1.87 18.36 -28.96
CA GLY A 150 -0.97 18.19 -30.10
C GLY A 150 -0.26 16.84 -30.14
N PRO A 151 0.61 16.60 -31.15
CA PRO A 151 0.89 15.24 -31.63
C PRO A 151 1.40 14.23 -30.60
N ARG A 152 2.10 14.66 -29.54
CA ARG A 152 2.53 13.74 -28.46
C ARG A 152 1.38 13.37 -27.51
N VAL A 153 0.45 14.29 -27.22
CA VAL A 153 -0.78 13.98 -26.46
C VAL A 153 -1.72 13.12 -27.30
N ASP A 154 -1.84 13.43 -28.59
CA ASP A 154 -2.69 12.68 -29.52
C ASP A 154 -2.18 11.24 -29.68
N ALA A 155 -0.86 11.05 -29.80
CA ALA A 155 -0.23 9.74 -29.84
C ALA A 155 -0.41 8.95 -28.54
N LEU A 156 -0.31 9.60 -27.36
CA LEU A 156 -0.64 8.96 -26.08
C LEU A 156 -2.10 8.51 -26.06
N LEU A 157 -3.05 9.39 -26.37
CA LEU A 157 -4.48 9.05 -26.39
C LEU A 157 -4.83 7.96 -27.40
N ALA A 158 -4.05 7.82 -28.48
CA ALA A 158 -4.17 6.73 -29.44
C ALA A 158 -3.69 5.36 -28.93
N THR A 159 -2.93 5.29 -27.82
CA THR A 159 -2.57 4.00 -27.18
C THR A 159 -3.66 3.43 -26.28
N LEU A 160 -4.76 4.17 -26.05
CA LEU A 160 -5.90 3.71 -25.26
C LEU A 160 -6.79 2.77 -26.08
N SER A 161 -7.32 1.71 -25.45
CA SER A 161 -8.35 0.87 -26.07
C SER A 161 -9.56 1.71 -26.49
N ALA A 162 -10.20 1.37 -27.62
CA ALA A 162 -11.25 2.21 -28.22
C ALA A 162 -12.49 2.46 -27.34
N THR A 163 -12.72 1.58 -26.36
CA THR A 163 -13.79 1.68 -25.35
C THR A 163 -13.17 1.80 -23.96
N PRO A 164 -13.64 2.70 -23.07
CA PRO A 164 -13.20 2.78 -21.68
C PRO A 164 -13.54 1.53 -20.87
N THR A 165 -12.70 1.18 -19.88
CA THR A 165 -13.04 0.13 -18.91
C THR A 165 -13.96 0.67 -17.81
N GLN A 166 -15.08 -0.02 -17.55
CA GLN A 166 -15.97 0.28 -16.43
C GLN A 166 -15.33 0.00 -15.06
N SER A 167 -14.25 -0.79 -15.04
CA SER A 167 -13.68 -1.45 -13.86
C SER A 167 -13.26 -0.50 -12.72
N PRO A 168 -12.44 0.56 -12.94
CA PRO A 168 -12.00 1.43 -11.85
C PRO A 168 -13.15 2.22 -11.20
N MET A 169 -14.05 2.81 -12.00
CA MET A 169 -15.21 3.53 -11.47
C MET A 169 -16.21 2.57 -10.81
N GLY A 170 -16.48 1.43 -11.43
CA GLY A 170 -17.37 0.40 -10.89
C GLY A 170 -16.86 -0.17 -9.55
N ARG A 171 -15.55 -0.42 -9.42
CA ARG A 171 -14.90 -0.76 -8.14
C ARG A 171 -15.15 0.34 -7.09
N LYS A 172 -14.87 1.61 -7.42
CA LYS A 172 -15.00 2.73 -6.47
C LYS A 172 -16.45 2.98 -6.06
N MET A 173 -17.39 2.92 -7.00
CA MET A 173 -18.81 3.12 -6.68
C MET A 173 -19.35 1.98 -5.83
N ARG A 174 -18.99 0.71 -6.11
CA ARG A 174 -19.39 -0.43 -5.26
C ARG A 174 -18.81 -0.36 -3.84
N GLU A 175 -17.57 0.09 -3.70
CA GLU A 175 -16.94 0.37 -2.39
C GLU A 175 -17.72 1.44 -1.60
N LEU A 176 -17.99 2.58 -2.24
CA LEU A 176 -18.69 3.71 -1.62
C LEU A 176 -20.16 3.40 -1.31
N TYR A 177 -20.86 2.71 -2.21
CA TYR A 177 -22.26 2.29 -2.09
C TYR A 177 -22.46 1.39 -0.88
N ASN A 178 -21.66 0.30 -0.80
CA ASN A 178 -21.70 -0.61 0.34
C ASN A 178 -21.36 0.13 1.65
N ARG A 179 -20.38 1.04 1.64
CA ARG A 179 -20.03 1.84 2.84
C ARG A 179 -21.14 2.82 3.27
N LYS A 180 -21.96 3.31 2.33
CA LYS A 180 -23.01 4.32 2.56
C LYS A 180 -24.36 3.71 2.96
N PHE A 181 -24.77 2.63 2.29
CA PHE A 181 -26.11 2.04 2.42
C PHE A 181 -26.11 0.69 3.17
N PHE A 182 -25.00 -0.04 3.16
CA PHE A 182 -24.84 -1.35 3.81
C PHE A 182 -23.63 -1.40 4.77
N PRO A 183 -23.49 -0.44 5.71
CA PRO A 183 -22.33 -0.37 6.59
C PRO A 183 -22.21 -1.62 7.47
N LYS A 184 -21.01 -2.22 7.49
CA LYS A 184 -20.73 -3.38 8.35
C LYS A 184 -20.90 -3.00 9.84
N PRO A 185 -21.57 -3.83 10.66
CA PRO A 185 -21.61 -3.63 12.11
C PRO A 185 -20.21 -3.57 12.74
N PRO A 186 -20.02 -2.86 13.86
CA PRO A 186 -18.74 -2.83 14.57
C PRO A 186 -18.27 -4.23 14.98
N SER A 187 -16.98 -4.53 14.75
CA SER A 187 -16.36 -5.76 15.21
C SER A 187 -16.22 -5.77 16.74
N THR A 188 -16.65 -6.85 17.38
CA THR A 188 -16.34 -7.14 18.79
C THR A 188 -14.96 -7.77 18.96
N ALA A 189 -14.38 -8.35 17.90
CA ALA A 189 -13.01 -8.84 17.91
C ALA A 189 -12.01 -7.66 17.83
N PRO A 190 -10.91 -7.69 18.61
CA PRO A 190 -9.87 -6.66 18.56
C PRO A 190 -9.28 -6.47 17.16
N ALA A 191 -9.07 -5.22 16.77
CA ALA A 191 -8.48 -4.90 15.47
C ALA A 191 -7.05 -5.46 15.33
N ALA A 192 -6.73 -5.99 14.14
CA ALA A 192 -5.40 -6.49 13.84
C ALA A 192 -4.37 -5.34 13.88
N GLN A 193 -3.32 -5.51 14.68
CA GLN A 193 -2.26 -4.49 14.82
C GLN A 193 -1.30 -4.45 13.63
N TYR A 194 -1.12 -5.58 12.93
CA TYR A 194 -0.14 -5.78 11.86
C TYR A 194 -0.68 -6.73 10.78
N TYR A 195 -0.17 -6.61 9.55
CA TYR A 195 -0.35 -7.62 8.51
C TYR A 195 0.55 -8.84 8.81
N LYS A 196 0.00 -9.88 9.45
CA LYS A 196 0.79 -11.03 9.95
C LYS A 196 1.72 -11.67 8.90
N GLY A 197 1.24 -11.87 7.68
CA GLY A 197 2.02 -12.46 6.58
C GLY A 197 3.22 -11.63 6.11
N VAL A 198 3.33 -10.36 6.55
CA VAL A 198 4.48 -9.50 6.27
C VAL A 198 5.59 -9.69 7.30
N LEU A 199 5.27 -9.91 8.58
CA LEU A 199 6.24 -9.89 9.68
C LEU A 199 6.88 -11.26 9.95
N THR A 200 7.63 -11.75 8.96
CA THR A 200 8.40 -13.01 9.04
C THR A 200 9.90 -12.74 8.87
N GLU A 201 10.75 -13.60 9.44
CA GLU A 201 12.21 -13.44 9.31
C GLU A 201 12.67 -13.61 7.86
N ALA A 202 12.00 -14.46 7.07
CA ALA A 202 12.27 -14.59 5.64
C ALA A 202 12.00 -13.27 4.88
N ASN A 203 10.94 -12.54 5.23
CA ASN A 203 10.66 -11.23 4.62
C ASN A 203 11.66 -10.16 5.07
N ALA A 204 12.09 -10.20 6.34
CA ALA A 204 13.14 -9.31 6.85
C ALA A 204 14.48 -9.58 6.16
N GLN A 205 14.85 -10.85 5.92
CA GLN A 205 16.04 -11.21 5.15
C GLN A 205 15.93 -10.75 3.70
N LEU A 206 14.81 -11.00 3.00
CA LEU A 206 14.59 -10.49 1.64
C LEU A 206 14.75 -8.96 1.54
N CYS A 207 14.34 -8.22 2.56
CA CYS A 207 14.55 -6.78 2.64
C CYS A 207 16.03 -6.42 2.86
N ARG A 208 16.76 -7.12 3.74
CA ARG A 208 18.21 -6.95 3.92
C ARG A 208 18.98 -7.24 2.63
N ASP A 209 18.66 -8.32 1.95
CA ASP A 209 19.28 -8.72 0.67
C ASP A 209 19.02 -7.68 -0.42
N PHE A 210 17.79 -7.16 -0.52
CA PHE A 210 17.43 -6.13 -1.49
C PHE A 210 18.14 -4.80 -1.25
N VAL A 211 18.32 -4.39 0.02
CA VAL A 211 19.15 -3.22 0.38
C VAL A 211 20.62 -3.47 0.04
N ALA A 212 21.15 -4.68 0.28
CA ALA A 212 22.53 -5.01 -0.04
C ALA A 212 22.80 -5.02 -1.55
N GLN A 213 21.88 -5.57 -2.35
CA GLN A 213 21.97 -5.59 -3.81
C GLN A 213 21.87 -4.18 -4.41
N ASN A 214 21.04 -3.31 -3.84
CA ASN A 214 20.79 -1.95 -4.33
C ASN A 214 21.48 -0.88 -3.47
N LYS A 215 22.61 -1.22 -2.82
CA LYS A 215 23.20 -0.42 -1.74
C LYS A 215 23.39 1.05 -2.09
N ARG A 216 23.88 1.33 -3.30
CA ARG A 216 24.09 2.71 -3.81
C ARG A 216 22.81 3.56 -3.73
N ALA A 217 21.68 3.05 -4.22
CA ALA A 217 20.40 3.78 -4.19
C ALA A 217 19.92 4.06 -2.76
N PHE A 218 19.99 3.05 -1.88
CA PHE A 218 19.58 3.20 -0.48
C PHE A 218 20.52 4.12 0.32
N ASP A 219 21.84 4.04 0.10
CA ASP A 219 22.82 4.95 0.70
C ASP A 219 22.55 6.40 0.25
N GLN A 220 22.39 6.63 -1.06
CA GLN A 220 22.16 7.97 -1.62
C GLN A 220 20.85 8.58 -1.11
N ALA A 221 19.74 7.82 -1.10
CA ALA A 221 18.46 8.31 -0.58
C ALA A 221 18.49 8.55 0.94
N SER A 222 19.11 7.66 1.71
CA SER A 222 19.30 7.83 3.16
C SER A 222 20.10 9.10 3.47
N ALA A 223 21.21 9.33 2.77
CA ALA A 223 22.03 10.53 2.93
C ALA A 223 21.33 11.82 2.46
N ARG A 224 20.54 11.77 1.38
CA ARG A 224 19.84 12.94 0.80
C ARG A 224 18.57 13.34 1.57
N TYR A 225 17.90 12.40 2.23
CA TYR A 225 16.57 12.60 2.82
C TYR A 225 16.46 12.25 4.31
N GLY A 226 17.47 11.65 4.94
CA GLY A 226 17.44 11.27 6.35
C GLY A 226 16.47 10.12 6.70
N VAL A 227 15.99 9.40 5.68
CA VAL A 227 15.09 8.24 5.82
C VAL A 227 15.93 6.96 5.90
N PRO A 228 15.90 6.20 7.00
CA PRO A 228 16.68 4.97 7.12
C PRO A 228 16.31 3.95 6.04
N SER A 229 17.31 3.27 5.47
CA SER A 229 17.12 2.24 4.45
C SER A 229 16.15 1.14 4.89
N SER A 230 16.10 0.81 6.19
CA SER A 230 15.16 -0.15 6.78
C SER A 230 13.70 0.29 6.68
N ILE A 231 13.41 1.60 6.78
CA ILE A 231 12.07 2.17 6.60
C ILE A 231 11.71 2.16 5.10
N ALA A 232 12.63 2.61 4.25
CA ALA A 232 12.43 2.68 2.80
C ALA A 232 12.14 1.28 2.20
N VAL A 233 12.94 0.26 2.54
CA VAL A 233 12.72 -1.10 2.03
C VAL A 233 11.46 -1.73 2.62
N SER A 234 11.13 -1.44 3.88
CA SER A 234 9.90 -1.97 4.51
C SER A 234 8.64 -1.39 3.87
N LEU A 235 8.68 -0.12 3.44
CA LEU A 235 7.61 0.49 2.66
C LEU A 235 7.49 -0.20 1.28
N LEU A 236 8.57 -0.31 0.51
CA LEU A 236 8.56 -1.02 -0.77
C LEU A 236 8.14 -2.50 -0.68
N PHE A 237 8.45 -3.17 0.43
CA PHE A 237 7.98 -4.53 0.67
C PHE A 237 6.47 -4.57 0.91
N VAL A 238 5.93 -3.62 1.66
CA VAL A 238 4.49 -3.53 1.96
C VAL A 238 3.68 -3.16 0.71
N GLU A 239 4.12 -2.16 -0.06
CA GLU A 239 3.45 -1.70 -1.29
C GLU A 239 3.49 -2.76 -2.41
N THR A 240 4.70 -3.19 -2.83
CA THR A 240 4.88 -3.94 -4.10
C THR A 240 5.66 -5.24 -3.96
N ARG A 241 5.91 -5.69 -2.72
CA ARG A 241 6.81 -6.83 -2.44
C ARG A 241 8.18 -6.65 -3.11
N LEU A 242 8.72 -5.43 -3.07
CA LEU A 242 9.99 -5.04 -3.71
C LEU A 242 9.91 -5.17 -5.25
N GLY A 243 8.85 -4.61 -5.85
CA GLY A 243 8.62 -4.65 -7.29
C GLY A 243 8.13 -5.99 -7.87
N LYS A 244 7.88 -7.00 -7.03
CA LYS A 244 7.36 -8.32 -7.47
C LYS A 244 5.85 -8.32 -7.75
N VAL A 245 5.12 -7.33 -7.21
CA VAL A 245 3.70 -7.11 -7.43
C VAL A 245 3.50 -5.64 -7.75
N LEU A 246 3.41 -5.30 -9.04
CA LEU A 246 3.25 -3.93 -9.53
C LEU A 246 1.85 -3.64 -10.10
N ALA A 247 1.02 -4.68 -10.28
CA ALA A 247 -0.31 -4.57 -10.84
C ALA A 247 -1.32 -5.42 -10.06
N ASP A 248 -2.46 -4.82 -9.71
CA ASP A 248 -3.65 -5.53 -9.22
C ASP A 248 -4.55 -6.00 -10.40
N VAL A 249 -4.29 -5.48 -11.60
CA VAL A 249 -5.22 -5.46 -12.74
C VAL A 249 -4.48 -5.65 -14.07
N PRO A 250 -5.13 -6.16 -15.12
CA PRO A 250 -4.56 -6.20 -16.48
C PRO A 250 -4.54 -4.81 -17.16
N GLU A 251 -5.17 -3.81 -16.53
CA GLU A 251 -5.34 -2.46 -17.03
C GLU A 251 -4.11 -1.62 -16.61
N ASN A 252 -3.42 -0.95 -17.54
CA ASN A 252 -2.31 -0.07 -17.18
C ASN A 252 -2.80 1.24 -16.54
N ALA A 253 -1.90 1.99 -15.91
CA ALA A 253 -2.22 3.19 -15.13
C ALA A 253 -2.97 4.24 -15.95
N PHE A 254 -2.52 4.48 -17.17
CA PHE A 254 -3.07 5.50 -18.04
C PHE A 254 -4.47 5.13 -18.53
N TYR A 255 -4.69 3.89 -18.97
CA TYR A 255 -6.02 3.39 -19.36
C TYR A 255 -6.99 3.30 -18.17
N THR A 256 -6.50 2.91 -16.98
CA THR A 256 -7.28 2.88 -15.73
C THR A 256 -7.78 4.27 -15.36
N LEU A 257 -6.87 5.26 -15.30
CA LEU A 257 -7.22 6.63 -14.92
C LEU A 257 -8.03 7.34 -16.02
N ALA A 258 -7.68 7.17 -17.29
CA ALA A 258 -8.40 7.76 -18.42
C ALA A 258 -9.85 7.28 -18.45
N SER A 259 -10.08 5.97 -18.27
CA SER A 259 -11.43 5.41 -18.20
C SER A 259 -12.21 6.02 -17.04
N MET A 260 -11.64 6.02 -15.83
CA MET A 260 -12.29 6.61 -14.65
C MET A 260 -12.57 8.11 -14.79
N ALA A 261 -11.81 8.85 -15.61
CA ALA A 261 -12.01 10.27 -15.87
C ALA A 261 -13.16 10.57 -16.86
N VAL A 262 -13.49 9.65 -17.78
CA VAL A 262 -14.60 9.80 -18.74
C VAL A 262 -15.91 9.15 -18.28
N THR A 263 -15.84 8.10 -17.45
CA THR A 263 -17.01 7.46 -16.81
C THR A 263 -17.62 8.40 -15.76
N ARG A 264 -18.77 9.01 -16.04
CA ARG A 264 -19.37 10.09 -15.20
C ARG A 264 -20.84 9.86 -14.81
N GLN A 265 -21.55 8.96 -15.50
CA GLN A 265 -22.98 8.68 -15.31
C GLN A 265 -23.20 7.20 -14.98
N PRO A 266 -24.31 6.80 -14.32
CA PRO A 266 -24.62 5.39 -14.04
C PRO A 266 -24.63 4.51 -15.30
N SER A 267 -25.12 5.06 -16.42
CA SER A 267 -25.13 4.46 -17.76
C SER A 267 -23.77 3.97 -18.25
N ASP A 268 -22.68 4.46 -17.65
CA ASP A 268 -21.32 4.21 -18.09
C ASP A 268 -20.69 3.00 -17.35
N ILE A 269 -21.40 2.40 -16.39
CA ILE A 269 -20.96 1.23 -15.59
C ILE A 269 -21.99 0.08 -15.45
N PRO A 270 -22.79 -0.28 -16.49
CA PRO A 270 -23.91 -1.21 -16.36
C PRO A 270 -23.53 -2.60 -15.82
N GLU A 271 -22.33 -3.12 -16.12
CA GLU A 271 -21.86 -4.41 -15.60
C GLU A 271 -21.62 -4.39 -14.09
N TRP A 272 -21.42 -3.20 -13.51
CA TRP A 272 -21.17 -2.99 -12.09
C TRP A 272 -22.43 -2.59 -11.32
N LEU A 273 -23.40 -1.92 -11.96
CA LEU A 273 -24.71 -1.62 -11.36
C LEU A 273 -25.39 -2.90 -10.85
N SER A 274 -25.35 -3.98 -11.66
CA SER A 274 -25.83 -5.33 -11.27
C SER A 274 -25.21 -5.90 -9.98
N ARG A 275 -24.08 -5.34 -9.50
CA ARG A 275 -23.33 -5.77 -8.31
C ARG A 275 -23.62 -4.90 -7.08
N MET A 276 -24.61 -4.02 -7.17
CA MET A 276 -25.09 -3.08 -6.15
C MET A 276 -26.63 -3.14 -6.08
N PRO A 277 -27.22 -4.18 -5.44
CA PRO A 277 -28.68 -4.35 -5.41
C PRO A 277 -29.40 -3.11 -4.86
N GLY A 278 -30.46 -2.66 -5.54
CA GLY A 278 -31.23 -1.47 -5.19
C GLY A 278 -30.63 -0.14 -5.68
N TYR A 279 -29.60 -0.15 -6.54
CA TYR A 279 -28.99 1.09 -7.05
C TYR A 279 -30.00 2.00 -7.77
N GLU A 280 -31.08 1.42 -8.31
CA GLU A 280 -32.19 2.13 -8.96
C GLU A 280 -32.84 3.18 -8.03
N GLU A 281 -32.97 2.87 -6.73
CA GLU A 281 -33.51 3.78 -5.71
C GLU A 281 -32.52 4.89 -5.33
N HIS A 282 -31.28 4.83 -5.82
CA HIS A 282 -30.15 5.66 -5.37
C HIS A 282 -29.43 6.38 -6.53
N LEU A 283 -30.01 6.40 -7.74
CA LEU A 283 -29.39 6.98 -8.95
C LEU A 283 -28.94 8.44 -8.78
N ASP A 284 -29.70 9.26 -8.05
CA ASP A 284 -29.31 10.66 -7.73
C ASP A 284 -27.97 10.74 -6.98
N TRP A 285 -27.71 9.79 -6.07
CA TRP A 285 -26.44 9.72 -5.34
C TRP A 285 -25.29 9.27 -6.25
N PHE A 286 -25.54 8.40 -7.23
CA PHE A 286 -24.52 8.10 -8.26
C PHE A 286 -24.24 9.33 -9.12
N ALA A 287 -25.27 10.07 -9.55
CA ALA A 287 -25.13 11.30 -10.33
C ALA A 287 -24.40 12.41 -9.54
N GLU A 288 -24.54 12.47 -8.21
CA GLU A 288 -23.80 13.39 -7.35
C GLU A 288 -22.32 12.99 -7.17
N ILE A 289 -22.03 11.70 -7.06
CA ILE A 289 -20.69 11.19 -6.66
C ILE A 289 -19.80 10.82 -7.86
N MET A 290 -20.33 10.21 -8.93
CA MET A 290 -19.52 9.77 -10.08
C MET A 290 -18.76 10.92 -10.76
N PRO A 291 -19.35 12.10 -11.02
CA PRO A 291 -18.62 13.25 -11.55
C PRO A 291 -17.44 13.67 -10.65
N LYS A 292 -17.63 13.67 -9.31
CA LYS A 292 -16.58 14.03 -8.33
C LYS A 292 -15.42 13.03 -8.35
N ARG A 293 -15.71 11.75 -8.61
CA ARG A 293 -14.69 10.69 -8.74
C ARG A 293 -13.95 10.76 -10.08
N ALA A 294 -14.65 11.09 -11.16
CA ALA A 294 -14.05 11.36 -12.46
C ALA A 294 -13.21 12.65 -12.48
N ASP A 295 -13.61 13.69 -11.73
CA ASP A 295 -12.87 14.94 -11.57
C ASP A 295 -11.68 14.83 -10.60
N TRP A 296 -11.62 13.78 -9.79
CA TRP A 296 -10.39 13.33 -9.15
C TRP A 296 -9.50 12.60 -10.15
N ALA A 297 -10.01 11.57 -10.82
CA ALA A 297 -9.24 10.75 -11.77
C ALA A 297 -8.61 11.60 -12.89
N TYR A 298 -9.33 12.59 -13.42
CA TYR A 298 -8.80 13.52 -14.44
C TYR A 298 -7.51 14.25 -13.98
N LYS A 299 -7.38 14.61 -12.71
CA LYS A 299 -6.17 15.28 -12.19
C LYS A 299 -4.97 14.34 -12.20
N GLU A 300 -5.22 13.06 -11.92
CA GLU A 300 -4.21 12.00 -11.99
C GLU A 300 -3.85 11.65 -13.45
N VAL A 301 -4.83 11.64 -14.37
CA VAL A 301 -4.57 11.54 -15.82
C VAL A 301 -3.70 12.70 -16.29
N LYS A 302 -4.04 13.94 -15.93
CA LYS A 302 -3.28 15.13 -16.29
C LYS A 302 -1.83 15.03 -15.82
N ALA A 303 -1.62 14.74 -14.53
CA ALA A 303 -0.28 14.58 -13.97
C ALA A 303 0.51 13.42 -14.62
N LEU A 304 -0.16 12.32 -14.99
CA LEU A 304 0.48 11.20 -15.68
C LEU A 304 0.85 11.55 -17.13
N VAL A 305 0.00 12.29 -17.86
CA VAL A 305 0.31 12.79 -19.21
C VAL A 305 1.49 13.78 -19.16
N GLU A 306 1.48 14.74 -18.24
CA GLU A 306 2.62 15.66 -18.01
C GLU A 306 3.92 14.89 -17.72
N HIS A 307 3.83 13.79 -16.98
CA HIS A 307 4.96 12.94 -16.63
C HIS A 307 5.48 12.12 -17.81
N MET A 308 4.62 11.38 -18.51
CA MET A 308 4.99 10.62 -19.72
C MET A 308 5.60 11.54 -20.79
N LEU A 309 5.08 12.77 -20.94
CA LEU A 309 5.61 13.75 -21.88
C LEU A 309 6.98 14.31 -21.48
N ARG A 310 7.20 14.59 -20.20
CA ARG A 310 8.47 15.16 -19.68
C ARG A 310 9.59 14.13 -19.75
N ASP A 311 9.33 12.95 -19.18
CA ASP A 311 10.34 11.93 -18.91
C ASP A 311 10.40 10.86 -20.03
N ASN A 312 9.52 10.99 -21.04
CA ASN A 312 9.43 10.13 -22.22
C ASN A 312 9.23 8.64 -21.89
N LEU A 313 8.36 8.37 -20.91
CA LEU A 313 7.94 7.02 -20.51
C LEU A 313 7.01 6.39 -21.55
N ASP A 314 7.08 5.08 -21.70
CA ASP A 314 6.20 4.29 -22.57
C ASP A 314 4.81 4.10 -21.90
N PRO A 315 3.71 4.60 -22.48
CA PRO A 315 2.36 4.45 -21.93
C PRO A 315 1.89 2.98 -21.83
N HIS A 316 2.49 2.05 -22.58
CA HIS A 316 2.14 0.63 -22.53
C HIS A 316 2.68 -0.05 -21.26
N HIS A 317 3.86 0.36 -20.78
CA HIS A 317 4.60 -0.28 -19.70
C HIS A 317 4.36 0.36 -18.31
N LEU A 318 3.09 0.68 -18.00
CA LEU A 318 2.68 1.31 -16.74
C LEU A 318 1.79 0.40 -15.87
N PRO A 319 2.29 -0.71 -15.30
CA PRO A 319 1.50 -1.53 -14.37
C PRO A 319 1.07 -0.74 -13.13
N SER A 320 -0.16 -0.97 -12.66
CA SER A 320 -0.76 -0.17 -11.58
C SER A 320 -1.74 -0.91 -10.67
N SER A 321 -2.02 -0.30 -9.50
CA SER A 321 -3.14 -0.71 -8.65
C SER A 321 -4.51 -0.55 -9.34
N ILE A 322 -5.55 -1.13 -8.72
CA ILE A 322 -6.97 -1.01 -9.14
C ILE A 322 -7.48 0.42 -9.43
N TYR A 323 -6.78 1.44 -8.95
CA TYR A 323 -7.11 2.87 -9.07
C TYR A 323 -5.97 3.72 -9.68
N GLY A 324 -4.95 3.11 -10.29
CA GLY A 324 -3.94 3.83 -11.09
C GLY A 324 -2.73 4.37 -10.32
N ALA A 325 -2.39 3.81 -9.16
CA ALA A 325 -1.11 4.09 -8.50
C ALA A 325 0.04 3.35 -9.21
N VAL A 326 1.20 3.99 -9.34
CA VAL A 326 2.32 3.54 -10.20
C VAL A 326 3.62 3.32 -9.45
N GLY A 327 4.49 2.49 -10.05
CA GLY A 327 5.87 2.26 -9.61
C GLY A 327 5.99 1.36 -8.36
N LEU A 328 7.23 1.10 -7.97
CA LEU A 328 7.55 0.29 -6.78
C LEU A 328 7.01 0.92 -5.49
N CYS A 329 6.83 2.25 -5.48
CA CYS A 329 6.34 3.03 -4.35
C CYS A 329 4.83 3.33 -4.37
N GLN A 330 4.08 2.87 -5.39
CA GLN A 330 2.62 3.07 -5.53
C GLN A 330 2.17 4.52 -5.33
N PHE A 331 2.81 5.46 -6.04
CA PHE A 331 2.38 6.85 -6.07
C PHE A 331 1.15 7.02 -6.97
N MET A 332 0.17 7.81 -6.52
CA MET A 332 -0.75 8.46 -7.47
C MET A 332 0.03 9.46 -8.32
N PRO A 333 -0.20 9.59 -9.64
CA PRO A 333 0.61 10.44 -10.52
C PRO A 333 0.77 11.91 -10.07
N SER A 334 -0.22 12.49 -9.38
CA SER A 334 -0.12 13.85 -8.83
C SER A 334 0.96 14.02 -7.75
N ASN A 335 1.37 12.95 -7.08
CA ASN A 335 2.52 12.96 -6.16
C ASN A 335 3.85 13.15 -6.89
N ILE A 336 3.98 12.69 -8.15
CA ILE A 336 5.25 12.64 -8.87
C ILE A 336 5.80 14.05 -9.09
N ALA A 337 4.95 15.01 -9.44
CA ALA A 337 5.35 16.40 -9.63
C ALA A 337 5.83 17.12 -8.35
N THR A 338 5.59 16.56 -7.15
CA THR A 338 5.99 17.15 -5.85
C THR A 338 7.08 16.35 -5.13
N TYR A 339 7.06 15.03 -5.27
CA TYR A 339 7.87 14.08 -4.51
C TYR A 339 8.72 13.15 -5.37
N GLY A 340 8.45 13.08 -6.68
CA GLY A 340 9.31 12.39 -7.63
C GLY A 340 10.74 12.91 -7.57
N ALA A 341 11.72 12.03 -7.64
CA ALA A 341 13.13 12.36 -7.55
C ALA A 341 13.98 11.37 -8.36
N ASP A 342 14.75 11.92 -9.30
CA ASP A 342 15.90 11.28 -9.93
C ASP A 342 16.86 10.75 -8.84
N GLY A 343 17.07 9.43 -8.84
CA GLY A 343 17.83 8.68 -7.85
C GLY A 343 19.19 8.17 -8.33
N ASP A 344 19.40 7.96 -9.63
CA ASP A 344 20.68 7.50 -10.18
C ASP A 344 21.45 8.56 -11.01
N GLY A 345 20.77 9.58 -11.52
CA GLY A 345 21.32 10.74 -12.23
C GLY A 345 21.04 10.77 -13.74
N ASP A 346 20.10 9.98 -14.27
CA ASP A 346 19.79 9.91 -15.71
C ASP A 346 18.99 11.11 -16.27
N GLY A 347 18.40 11.94 -15.38
CA GLY A 347 17.61 13.12 -15.74
C GLY A 347 16.10 12.91 -15.82
N LYS A 348 15.58 11.73 -15.48
CA LYS A 348 14.14 11.39 -15.43
C LYS A 348 13.67 11.09 -14.00
N VAL A 349 12.42 10.60 -13.88
CA VAL A 349 11.89 9.95 -12.68
C VAL A 349 11.10 8.69 -13.07
N ASP A 350 11.76 7.58 -13.37
CA ASP A 350 11.07 6.32 -13.64
C ASP A 350 10.85 5.53 -12.33
N LEU A 351 9.64 5.63 -11.77
CA LEU A 351 9.25 4.95 -10.53
C LEU A 351 9.18 3.40 -10.65
N PHE A 352 9.39 2.83 -11.82
CA PHE A 352 9.59 1.38 -12.01
C PHE A 352 11.06 0.97 -11.87
N THR A 353 11.99 1.93 -11.76
CA THR A 353 13.37 1.70 -11.32
C THR A 353 13.49 1.68 -9.79
N ILE A 354 14.54 1.04 -9.27
CA ILE A 354 14.82 0.99 -7.84
C ILE A 354 15.40 2.33 -7.31
N PRO A 355 16.36 2.99 -8.00
CA PRO A 355 16.89 4.28 -7.55
C PRO A 355 15.81 5.34 -7.35
N ASP A 356 14.97 5.57 -8.36
CA ASP A 356 13.99 6.66 -8.34
C ASP A 356 12.84 6.36 -7.39
N ALA A 357 12.38 5.11 -7.28
CA ALA A 357 11.37 4.73 -6.29
C ALA A 357 11.87 4.95 -4.86
N VAL A 358 13.10 4.53 -4.55
CA VAL A 358 13.71 4.70 -3.22
C VAL A 358 13.99 6.18 -2.92
N ALA A 359 14.43 6.96 -3.91
CA ALA A 359 14.61 8.40 -3.78
C ALA A 359 13.26 9.12 -3.58
N SER A 360 12.24 8.80 -4.38
CA SER A 360 10.93 9.46 -4.38
C SER A 360 10.13 9.21 -3.11
N LEU A 361 10.07 7.96 -2.61
CA LEU A 361 9.41 7.66 -1.33
C LEU A 361 10.14 8.34 -0.15
N SER A 362 11.47 8.44 -0.23
CA SER A 362 12.27 9.08 0.81
C SER A 362 12.09 10.61 0.80
N ASN A 363 12.02 11.21 -0.40
CA ASN A 363 11.65 12.61 -0.60
C ASN A 363 10.24 12.91 -0.07
N TYR A 364 9.27 12.03 -0.33
CA TYR A 364 7.91 12.15 0.23
C TYR A 364 7.94 12.21 1.76
N LEU A 365 8.59 11.25 2.43
CA LEU A 365 8.66 11.21 3.88
C LEU A 365 9.41 12.44 4.45
N ALA A 366 10.53 12.84 3.85
CA ALA A 366 11.27 14.05 4.22
C ALA A 366 10.42 15.33 4.09
N LYS A 367 9.68 15.49 2.98
CA LYS A 367 8.77 16.63 2.75
C LYS A 367 7.61 16.70 3.74
N HIS A 368 7.15 15.56 4.26
CA HIS A 368 6.15 15.50 5.35
C HIS A 368 6.76 15.77 6.74
N GLY A 369 8.09 15.96 6.83
CA GLY A 369 8.81 16.28 8.06
C GLY A 369 9.36 15.05 8.78
N TRP A 370 9.83 14.04 8.04
CA TRP A 370 10.67 12.97 8.60
C TRP A 370 12.05 13.51 8.99
N GLN A 371 12.51 13.16 10.20
CA GLN A 371 13.86 13.48 10.68
C GLN A 371 14.52 12.25 11.33
N PRO A 372 15.86 12.08 11.22
CA PRO A 372 16.59 11.06 11.97
C PRO A 372 16.34 11.16 13.48
N GLY A 373 16.25 10.01 14.16
CA GLY A 373 16.06 9.94 15.62
C GLY A 373 14.67 10.37 16.14
N GLN A 374 13.75 10.80 15.28
CA GLN A 374 12.43 11.26 15.70
C GLN A 374 11.63 10.18 16.48
N PRO A 375 10.77 10.56 17.46
CA PRO A 375 10.02 9.60 18.26
C PRO A 375 9.12 8.67 17.45
N ARG A 376 8.97 7.42 17.90
CA ARG A 376 8.19 6.37 17.21
C ARG A 376 6.75 6.78 16.85
N ALA A 377 6.09 7.55 17.73
CA ALA A 377 4.76 8.10 17.45
C ALA A 377 4.74 9.10 16.27
N ARG A 378 5.83 9.86 16.06
CA ARG A 378 5.98 10.75 14.89
C ARG A 378 6.27 9.95 13.62
N GLN A 379 7.10 8.91 13.70
CA GLN A 379 7.33 7.98 12.58
C GLN A 379 6.01 7.36 12.11
N HIS A 380 5.14 6.96 13.05
CA HIS A 380 3.81 6.41 12.77
C HIS A 380 2.89 7.41 12.08
N GLN A 381 2.79 8.65 12.57
CA GLN A 381 2.03 9.73 11.93
C GLN A 381 2.48 10.00 10.48
N LEU A 382 3.79 9.97 10.23
CA LEU A 382 4.36 10.22 8.89
C LEU A 382 4.04 9.10 7.91
N LEU A 383 4.12 7.84 8.35
CA LEU A 383 3.70 6.70 7.54
C LEU A 383 2.17 6.66 7.35
N MET A 384 1.40 7.17 8.32
CA MET A 384 -0.04 7.37 8.15
C MET A 384 -0.39 8.44 7.11
N ALA A 385 0.47 9.42 6.84
CA ALA A 385 0.25 10.37 5.75
C ALA A 385 0.37 9.69 4.36
N TYR A 386 1.25 8.69 4.25
CA TYR A 386 1.44 7.88 3.04
C TYR A 386 0.20 7.00 2.77
N ASN A 387 -0.30 6.32 3.81
CA ASN A 387 -1.57 5.58 3.77
C ASN A 387 -2.29 5.70 5.12
N HIS A 388 -3.55 6.19 5.13
CA HIS A 388 -4.34 6.51 6.32
C HIS A 388 -4.78 5.29 7.18
N ALA A 389 -3.97 4.25 7.30
CA ALA A 389 -4.25 3.03 8.06
C ALA A 389 -3.19 2.77 9.14
N SER A 390 -3.60 2.68 10.41
CA SER A 390 -2.69 2.41 11.52
C SER A 390 -1.99 1.04 11.39
N ILE A 391 -2.68 0.02 10.89
CA ILE A 391 -2.13 -1.32 10.61
C ILE A 391 -0.98 -1.28 9.58
N TYR A 392 -1.06 -0.41 8.58
CA TYR A 392 -0.02 -0.20 7.58
C TYR A 392 1.24 0.42 8.21
N ALA A 393 1.07 1.55 8.90
CA ALA A 393 2.18 2.24 9.58
C ALA A 393 2.85 1.33 10.63
N ASN A 394 2.05 0.61 11.44
CA ASN A 394 2.55 -0.38 12.39
C ASN A 394 3.36 -1.50 11.71
N THR A 395 2.92 -1.97 10.53
CA THR A 395 3.59 -3.07 9.82
C THR A 395 4.94 -2.63 9.24
N ILE A 396 5.00 -1.46 8.58
CA ILE A 396 6.27 -0.91 8.08
C ILE A 396 7.26 -0.69 9.24
N LEU A 397 6.76 -0.14 10.35
CA LEU A 397 7.57 0.11 11.54
C LEU A 397 8.08 -1.17 12.20
N ALA A 398 7.28 -2.22 12.28
CA ALA A 398 7.71 -3.51 12.82
C ALA A 398 8.66 -4.26 11.87
N LEU A 399 8.41 -4.21 10.56
CA LEU A 399 9.30 -4.81 9.56
C LEU A 399 10.66 -4.10 9.54
N SER A 400 10.70 -2.78 9.66
CA SER A 400 11.94 -2.00 9.75
C SER A 400 12.77 -2.39 10.98
N ASP A 401 12.14 -2.66 12.12
CA ASP A 401 12.85 -3.14 13.31
C ASP A 401 13.43 -4.56 13.06
N MET A 402 12.69 -5.45 12.41
CA MET A 402 13.16 -6.80 12.05
C MET A 402 14.29 -6.78 11.00
N VAL A 403 14.24 -5.86 10.03
CA VAL A 403 15.34 -5.61 9.08
C VAL A 403 16.62 -5.19 9.84
N ASN A 404 16.47 -4.45 10.93
CA ASN A 404 17.57 -4.06 11.84
C ASN A 404 17.88 -5.12 12.92
N GLY A 405 17.33 -6.35 12.82
CA GLY A 405 17.67 -7.48 13.68
C GLY A 405 16.81 -7.67 14.93
N ALA A 406 15.71 -6.92 15.10
CA ALA A 406 14.77 -7.16 16.20
C ALA A 406 13.91 -8.43 15.96
N PRO A 407 13.52 -9.17 17.02
CA PRO A 407 12.58 -10.27 16.88
C PRO A 407 11.19 -9.77 16.46
N SER A 408 10.42 -10.63 15.77
CA SER A 408 9.05 -10.28 15.34
C SER A 408 8.14 -9.93 16.55
N PRO A 409 7.08 -9.12 16.36
CA PRO A 409 6.19 -8.75 17.47
C PRO A 409 5.50 -9.93 18.17
N GLU A 410 5.38 -11.09 17.52
CA GLU A 410 4.85 -12.31 18.14
C GLU A 410 5.92 -13.03 18.96
N ALA A 411 7.16 -13.14 18.44
CA ALA A 411 8.30 -13.68 19.18
C ALA A 411 8.67 -12.81 20.40
N ALA A 412 8.61 -11.48 20.27
CA ALA A 412 8.83 -10.55 21.37
C ALA A 412 7.78 -10.69 22.49
N LYS A 413 6.50 -10.85 22.13
CA LYS A 413 5.42 -11.14 23.09
C LYS A 413 5.60 -12.50 23.77
N ALA A 414 6.01 -13.53 23.03
CA ALA A 414 6.29 -14.85 23.58
C ALA A 414 7.48 -14.83 24.57
N ALA A 415 8.55 -14.10 24.27
CA ALA A 415 9.70 -13.96 25.17
C ALA A 415 9.39 -13.18 26.46
N GLN A 416 8.43 -12.25 26.42
CA GLN A 416 7.95 -11.51 27.61
C GLN A 416 7.02 -12.36 28.49
N ALA A 417 6.33 -13.35 27.90
CA ALA A 417 5.53 -14.33 28.63
C ALA A 417 6.43 -15.39 29.32
N LYS A 418 7.03 -15.01 30.46
CA LYS A 418 7.81 -15.93 31.32
C LYS A 418 7.07 -17.26 31.54
N PRO A 419 7.77 -18.41 31.56
CA PRO A 419 7.20 -19.66 32.03
C PRO A 419 6.63 -19.50 33.45
N ALA A 420 5.44 -20.05 33.69
CA ALA A 420 4.92 -20.18 35.04
C ALA A 420 5.90 -21.01 35.89
N PRO A 421 6.13 -20.66 37.17
CA PRO A 421 7.07 -21.40 38.02
C PRO A 421 6.64 -22.86 38.11
N ALA A 422 7.57 -23.78 37.84
CA ALA A 422 7.31 -25.21 37.86
C ALA A 422 6.77 -25.63 39.23
N LYS A 423 5.56 -26.21 39.25
CA LYS A 423 4.93 -26.70 40.47
C LYS A 423 5.86 -27.75 41.12
N PRO A 424 6.25 -27.61 42.41
CA PRO A 424 7.22 -28.51 43.02
C PRO A 424 6.81 -29.98 42.85
N ALA A 425 7.74 -30.80 42.38
CA ALA A 425 7.49 -32.23 42.21
C ALA A 425 7.19 -32.86 43.58
N ALA A 426 6.00 -33.46 43.72
CA ALA A 426 5.60 -34.10 44.97
C ALA A 426 6.58 -35.24 45.31
N ALA A 427 7.21 -35.14 46.48
CA ALA A 427 8.15 -36.16 46.94
C ALA A 427 7.43 -37.51 47.08
N LYS A 428 8.00 -38.57 46.49
CA LYS A 428 7.45 -39.93 46.59
C LYS A 428 7.59 -40.42 48.03
N ALA A 429 6.46 -40.65 48.70
CA ALA A 429 6.44 -41.26 50.02
C ALA A 429 6.94 -42.72 49.96
N VAL A 430 7.76 -43.11 50.93
CA VAL A 430 8.29 -44.48 51.08
C VAL A 430 7.28 -45.32 51.90
N PRO A 431 6.82 -46.48 51.41
CA PRO A 431 5.88 -47.32 52.15
C PRO A 431 6.58 -48.14 53.24
N GLY A 432 6.20 -47.93 54.50
CA GLY A 432 6.78 -48.59 55.67
C GLY A 432 5.79 -49.45 56.48
N LYS A 433 5.92 -50.78 56.33
CA LYS A 433 5.54 -51.88 57.25
C LYS A 433 4.18 -51.88 57.99
N THR A 434 3.43 -52.93 57.68
CA THR A 434 2.49 -53.73 58.53
C THR A 434 2.96 -53.93 59.99
N ALA A 435 2.13 -54.25 61.01
CA ALA A 435 0.67 -54.51 61.23
C ALA A 435 0.44 -54.52 62.80
N PRO A 436 -0.60 -55.10 63.46
CA PRO A 436 -1.88 -55.71 63.05
C PRO A 436 -3.13 -55.19 63.82
N ALA A 437 -4.29 -55.86 63.68
CA ALA A 437 -5.63 -55.39 64.07
C ALA A 437 -6.21 -56.02 65.37
N LYS A 438 -7.35 -55.48 65.87
CA LYS A 438 -8.35 -56.24 66.67
C LYS A 438 -9.77 -55.60 66.73
N THR A 439 -10.74 -56.35 66.17
CA THR A 439 -12.15 -56.58 66.59
C THR A 439 -13.14 -55.47 67.01
N LYS A 440 -14.39 -55.67 66.53
CA LYS A 440 -15.67 -54.95 66.77
C LYS A 440 -16.22 -55.17 68.21
N PRO A 441 -17.18 -54.35 68.69
CA PRO A 441 -18.58 -54.83 68.69
C PRO A 441 -19.66 -53.74 68.41
N ALA A 442 -20.92 -54.15 68.45
CA ALA A 442 -22.19 -53.39 68.41
C ALA A 442 -23.23 -54.19 69.26
N PRO A 443 -24.52 -53.82 69.45
CA PRO A 443 -25.29 -52.66 68.95
C PRO A 443 -26.17 -51.94 70.02
N ALA A 444 -26.97 -50.93 69.62
CA ALA A 444 -28.22 -50.55 70.31
C ALA A 444 -29.19 -49.72 69.42
N LYS A 445 -30.50 -49.85 69.70
CA LYS A 445 -31.67 -49.03 69.26
C LYS A 445 -32.68 -49.02 70.45
N PRO A 446 -33.77 -48.21 70.52
CA PRO A 446 -34.69 -47.80 69.45
C PRO A 446 -34.62 -46.26 69.20
N SER A 447 -35.61 -45.35 69.27
CA SER A 447 -37.05 -45.34 69.62
C SER A 447 -37.87 -44.42 68.68
N ASN A 448 -38.74 -43.53 69.20
CA ASN A 448 -39.80 -42.82 68.46
C ASN A 448 -39.76 -41.29 68.66
N GLY A 449 -40.34 -40.55 67.70
CA GLY A 449 -40.65 -39.12 67.83
C GLY A 449 -41.45 -38.56 66.65
N LYS A 450 -42.78 -38.76 66.64
CA LYS A 450 -43.72 -38.17 65.65
C LYS A 450 -44.35 -36.90 66.22
N VAL A 451 -44.37 -35.80 65.46
CA VAL A 451 -45.38 -34.73 65.54
C VAL A 451 -45.70 -34.25 64.11
N GLN A 452 -46.91 -33.78 63.86
CA GLN A 452 -47.38 -33.21 62.59
C GLN A 452 -48.03 -31.84 62.82
N GLY A 453 -48.03 -30.99 61.79
CA GLY A 453 -48.75 -29.72 61.74
C GLY A 453 -47.95 -28.52 62.27
N GLN A 454 -48.14 -27.31 61.74
CA GLN A 454 -49.06 -26.88 60.67
C GLN A 454 -48.32 -26.50 59.39
#